data_AF-A0AAX2UP25-F1
#
_entry.id   AF-A0AAX2UP25-F1
#
_cell.length_a   1.000
_cell.length_b   1.000
_cell.length_c   1.000
_cell.angle_alpha   90.00
_cell.angle_beta   90.00
_cell.angle_gamma   90.00
#
_symmetry.space_group_name_H-M   'P 1'
#
loop_
_entity.id
_entity.type
_entity.pdbx_description
1 polymer ?
#
loop_
_entity_poly.entity_id
_entity_poly.type
_entity_poly.pdbx_seq_one_letter_code
_entity_poly.pdbx_strand_id
1 'polypeptide(L)'
;MNNLSIASVLEKNRISSENAMTMALDIELIDPVSGNYVMTLRIANYDTDLTIDGNLYTKIGFDLSLQDDTNELQNVTLTIQDQVGLIRPYLQTYRGAVGSRVTMMIVTVDPTDKTTLIDFSEMFEIVSSSSPDYAVSIELGAENPLMRMFPGRTQMRDRCSFRYKSACCGYSGDLPSCDLTLTGDNGCRAHQNESRFGGAPSITVAVLS
;
A
#
# COMPACT_ATOMS: atom_id res chain seq x y z
N MET A 1 10.61 -5.83 2.80
CA MET A 1 10.54 -7.27 2.50
C MET A 1 9.31 -7.80 3.21
N ASN A 2 8.19 -7.90 2.49
CA ASN A 2 7.02 -8.59 3.02
C ASN A 2 7.30 -10.08 2.91
N ASN A 3 7.36 -10.74 4.07
CA ASN A 3 7.57 -12.18 4.15
C ASN A 3 6.25 -12.88 3.82
N LEU A 4 6.33 -13.96 3.04
CA LEU A 4 5.22 -14.90 2.85
C LEU A 4 4.68 -15.35 4.21
N SER A 5 3.37 -15.61 4.27
CA SER A 5 2.74 -16.12 5.49
C SER A 5 3.40 -17.45 5.92
N ILE A 6 3.43 -17.73 7.23
CA ILE A 6 3.99 -18.99 7.75
C ILE A 6 3.26 -20.19 7.13
N ALA A 7 1.95 -20.04 6.86
CA ALA A 7 1.14 -21.04 6.19
C ALA A 7 1.60 -21.30 4.75
N SER A 8 1.86 -20.26 3.94
CA SER A 8 2.35 -20.46 2.56
C SER A 8 3.81 -20.92 2.50
N VAL A 9 4.65 -20.59 3.50
CA VAL A 9 6.00 -21.18 3.60
C VAL A 9 5.92 -22.68 3.89
N LEU A 10 5.02 -23.11 4.77
CA LEU A 10 4.79 -24.54 5.04
C LEU A 10 4.23 -25.26 3.81
N GLU A 11 3.25 -24.67 3.12
CA GLU A 11 2.65 -25.25 1.92
C GLU A 11 3.62 -25.33 0.74
N LYS A 12 4.41 -24.28 0.48
CA LYS A 12 5.46 -24.32 -0.56
C LYS A 12 6.49 -25.44 -0.32
N ASN A 13 6.76 -25.77 0.94
CA ASN A 13 7.71 -26.81 1.32
C ASN A 13 7.12 -28.22 1.36
N ARG A 14 5.80 -28.39 1.11
CA ARG A 14 5.18 -29.72 1.02
C ARG A 14 5.51 -30.36 -0.34
N ILE A 15 5.80 -31.66 -0.30
CA ILE A 15 6.07 -32.50 -1.48
C ILE A 15 4.80 -32.63 -2.35
N SER A 16 3.62 -32.52 -1.73
CA SER A 16 2.32 -32.42 -2.41
C SER A 16 1.40 -31.52 -1.58
N SER A 17 0.84 -30.52 -2.25
CA SER A 17 -0.21 -29.64 -1.73
C SER A 17 -1.49 -29.90 -2.52
N GLU A 18 -2.61 -29.99 -1.81
CA GLU A 18 -3.94 -30.07 -2.42
C GLU A 18 -4.55 -28.66 -2.59
N ASN A 19 -3.90 -27.63 -2.02
CA ASN A 19 -4.37 -26.25 -2.04
C ASN A 19 -4.01 -25.55 -3.35
N ALA A 20 -4.94 -24.75 -3.87
CA ALA A 20 -4.72 -23.95 -5.07
C ALA A 20 -4.29 -22.53 -4.68
N MET A 21 -3.14 -22.07 -5.20
CA MET A 21 -2.76 -20.66 -5.13
C MET A 21 -3.39 -19.92 -6.31
N THR A 22 -4.15 -18.88 -6.01
CA THR A 22 -4.78 -17.98 -6.99
C THR A 22 -4.43 -16.53 -6.69
N MET A 23 -4.67 -15.66 -7.66
CA MET A 23 -4.49 -14.22 -7.51
C MET A 23 -5.86 -13.55 -7.40
N ALA A 24 -5.96 -12.58 -6.50
CA ALA A 24 -7.10 -11.71 -6.34
C ALA A 24 -6.66 -10.24 -6.41
N LEU A 25 -7.56 -9.37 -6.86
CA LEU A 25 -7.31 -7.94 -7.03
C LEU A 25 -8.44 -7.12 -6.42
N ASP A 26 -8.04 -6.12 -5.64
CA ASP A 26 -8.90 -5.03 -5.21
C ASP A 26 -8.53 -3.78 -5.99
N ILE A 27 -9.46 -3.27 -6.82
CA ILE A 27 -9.29 -2.05 -7.60
C ILE A 27 -10.12 -0.95 -6.94
N GLU A 28 -9.46 -0.05 -6.20
CA GLU A 28 -10.08 1.09 -5.53
C GLU A 28 -10.23 2.26 -6.49
N LEU A 29 -11.42 2.41 -7.04
CA LEU A 29 -11.73 3.50 -7.97
C LEU A 29 -11.84 4.83 -7.24
N ILE A 30 -11.12 5.82 -7.76
CA ILE A 30 -11.23 7.21 -7.35
C ILE A 30 -11.89 8.04 -8.45
N ASP A 31 -12.64 9.07 -8.06
CA ASP A 31 -13.15 10.07 -9.00
C ASP A 31 -12.00 11.00 -9.39
N PRO A 32 -11.64 11.10 -10.69
CA PRO A 32 -10.51 11.90 -11.15
C PRO A 32 -10.73 13.40 -10.98
N VAL A 33 -11.96 13.87 -10.78
CA VAL A 33 -12.26 15.30 -10.59
C VAL A 33 -12.18 15.68 -9.12
N SER A 34 -12.78 14.88 -8.24
CA SER A 34 -12.88 15.20 -6.81
C SER A 34 -11.78 14.55 -5.96
N GLY A 35 -11.08 13.54 -6.48
CA GLY A 35 -10.08 12.75 -5.75
C GLY A 35 -10.69 11.85 -4.68
N ASN A 36 -12.01 11.73 -4.62
CA ASN A 36 -12.69 10.93 -3.62
C ASN A 36 -12.78 9.46 -4.03
N TYR A 37 -12.71 8.59 -3.03
CA TYR A 37 -13.02 7.17 -3.19
C TYR A 37 -14.47 6.99 -3.66
N VAL A 38 -14.67 6.13 -4.66
CA VAL A 38 -15.99 5.79 -5.20
C VAL A 38 -16.40 4.41 -4.71
N MET A 39 -15.62 3.39 -5.06
CA MET A 39 -15.91 1.98 -4.75
C MET A 39 -14.69 1.11 -5.00
N THR A 40 -14.74 -0.14 -4.52
CA THR A 40 -13.72 -1.16 -4.79
C THR A 40 -14.31 -2.25 -5.69
N LEU A 41 -13.70 -2.51 -6.83
CA LEU A 41 -14.00 -3.68 -7.66
C LEU A 41 -13.12 -4.84 -7.21
N ARG A 42 -13.73 -6.02 -7.03
CA ARG A 42 -13.06 -7.20 -6.49
C ARG A 42 -13.15 -8.37 -7.46
N ILE A 43 -12.00 -8.80 -7.95
CA ILE A 43 -11.91 -9.87 -8.95
C ILE A 43 -10.89 -10.92 -8.54
N ALA A 44 -11.15 -12.18 -8.89
CA ALA A 44 -10.24 -13.29 -8.63
C ALA A 44 -10.01 -14.12 -9.90
N ASN A 45 -8.76 -14.53 -10.12
CA ASN A 45 -8.37 -15.40 -11.22
C ASN A 45 -8.57 -16.88 -10.82
N TYR A 46 -9.83 -17.26 -10.67
CA TYR A 46 -10.25 -18.58 -10.22
C TYR A 46 -11.45 -19.10 -11.01
N ASP A 47 -11.78 -20.39 -10.87
CA ASP A 47 -12.84 -21.05 -11.64
C ASP A 47 -14.27 -20.67 -11.20
N THR A 48 -14.38 -20.21 -9.96
CA THR A 48 -15.61 -19.89 -9.24
C THR A 48 -15.42 -18.60 -8.43
N ASP A 49 -16.54 -17.95 -8.08
CA ASP A 49 -16.48 -16.78 -7.22
C ASP A 49 -15.95 -17.19 -5.83
N LEU A 50 -15.07 -16.36 -5.27
CA LEU A 50 -14.41 -16.63 -3.99
C LEU A 50 -14.88 -15.64 -2.93
N THR A 51 -14.94 -16.10 -1.68
CA THR A 51 -15.14 -15.19 -0.53
C THR A 51 -13.82 -15.08 0.20
N ILE A 52 -13.18 -13.91 0.13
CA ILE A 52 -11.89 -13.63 0.78
C ILE A 52 -12.13 -12.59 1.87
N ASP A 53 -11.78 -12.93 3.11
CA ASP A 53 -11.98 -12.07 4.29
C ASP A 53 -13.41 -11.49 4.39
N GLY A 54 -14.41 -12.33 4.11
CA GLY A 54 -15.83 -11.95 4.13
C GLY A 54 -16.32 -11.15 2.92
N ASN A 55 -15.47 -10.85 1.95
CA ASN A 55 -15.82 -10.12 0.74
C ASN A 55 -15.95 -11.04 -0.47
N LEU A 56 -16.97 -10.83 -1.30
CA LEU A 56 -17.16 -11.60 -2.54
C LEU A 56 -16.27 -11.06 -3.66
N TYR A 57 -15.50 -11.95 -4.27
CA TYR A 57 -14.65 -11.70 -5.44
C TYR A 57 -15.28 -12.39 -6.65
N THR A 58 -15.52 -11.61 -7.69
CA THR A 58 -16.11 -12.12 -8.93
C THR A 58 -15.03 -12.83 -9.74
N LYS A 59 -15.34 -14.02 -10.27
CA LYS A 59 -14.42 -14.76 -11.13
C LYS A 59 -14.21 -14.02 -12.45
N ILE A 60 -12.98 -13.54 -12.68
CA ILE A 60 -12.58 -12.91 -13.94
C ILE A 60 -11.12 -13.31 -14.20
N GLY A 61 -10.86 -13.85 -15.37
CA GLY A 61 -9.51 -14.21 -15.80
C GLY A 61 -8.67 -12.96 -16.08
N PHE A 62 -7.47 -12.92 -15.52
CA PHE A 62 -6.50 -11.86 -15.80
C PHE A 62 -5.06 -12.39 -15.79
N ASP A 63 -4.22 -11.75 -16.58
CA ASP A 63 -2.81 -12.08 -16.74
C ASP A 63 -1.95 -10.89 -16.31
N LEU A 64 -0.84 -11.18 -15.63
CA LEU A 64 0.14 -10.18 -15.19
C LEU A 64 1.45 -10.42 -15.95
N SER A 65 1.93 -9.40 -16.64
CA SER A 65 3.25 -9.41 -17.28
C SER A 65 4.15 -8.36 -16.65
N LEU A 66 5.28 -8.81 -16.13
CA LEU A 66 6.35 -7.96 -15.62
C LEU A 66 7.28 -7.62 -16.79
N GLN A 67 7.46 -6.34 -17.08
CA GLN A 67 8.51 -5.89 -17.99
C GLN A 67 9.73 -5.49 -17.16
N ASP A 68 10.83 -6.21 -17.35
CA ASP A 68 12.10 -6.00 -16.63
C ASP A 68 13.14 -5.48 -17.64
N ASP A 69 13.05 -4.20 -17.96
CA ASP A 69 14.07 -3.50 -18.72
C ASP A 69 15.08 -2.89 -17.76
N THR A 70 16.36 -3.24 -17.93
CA THR A 70 17.46 -2.97 -16.97
C THR A 70 17.71 -1.48 -16.65
N ASN A 71 17.01 -0.56 -17.31
CA ASN A 71 17.14 0.89 -17.15
C ASN A 71 15.79 1.63 -16.99
N GLU A 72 14.65 0.93 -16.94
CA GLU A 72 13.33 1.55 -16.77
C GLU A 72 12.73 1.22 -15.39
N LEU A 73 11.78 2.05 -14.94
CA LEU A 73 10.97 1.68 -13.78
C LEU A 73 10.19 0.42 -14.15
N GLN A 74 10.25 -0.60 -13.28
CA GLN A 74 9.49 -1.82 -13.47
C GLN A 74 8.00 -1.47 -13.56
N ASN A 75 7.44 -1.69 -14.75
CA ASN A 75 6.02 -1.52 -15.01
C ASN A 75 5.38 -2.92 -15.07
N VAL A 76 4.26 -3.07 -14.37
CA VAL A 76 3.48 -4.30 -14.36
C VAL A 76 2.27 -4.08 -15.25
N THR A 77 2.14 -4.83 -16.34
CA THR A 77 0.95 -4.77 -17.18
C THR A 77 -0.03 -5.85 -16.73
N LEU A 78 -1.22 -5.42 -16.33
CA LEU A 78 -2.35 -6.27 -15.98
C LEU A 78 -3.32 -6.32 -17.18
N THR A 79 -3.57 -7.51 -17.72
CA THR A 79 -4.53 -7.72 -18.80
C THR A 79 -5.71 -8.52 -18.28
N ILE A 80 -6.90 -7.92 -18.28
CA ILE A 80 -8.13 -8.51 -17.75
C ILE A 80 -9.06 -8.85 -18.90
N GLN A 81 -9.60 -10.07 -18.90
CA GLN A 81 -10.60 -10.51 -19.88
C GLN A 81 -12.01 -10.20 -19.36
N ASP A 82 -12.47 -8.97 -19.59
CA ASP A 82 -13.76 -8.48 -19.11
C ASP A 82 -14.92 -8.89 -20.03
N GLN A 83 -15.19 -10.20 -20.10
CA GLN A 83 -16.32 -10.73 -20.88
C GLN A 83 -17.68 -10.35 -20.29
N VAL A 84 -17.73 -10.11 -18.97
CA VAL A 84 -18.95 -9.77 -18.22
C VAL A 84 -19.27 -8.27 -18.33
N GLY A 85 -18.30 -7.44 -18.65
CA GLY A 85 -18.45 -5.98 -18.75
C GLY A 85 -18.49 -5.30 -17.37
N LEU A 86 -17.81 -5.87 -16.38
CA LEU A 86 -17.79 -5.35 -15.01
C LEU A 86 -16.86 -4.16 -14.85
N ILE A 87 -15.72 -4.13 -15.55
CA ILE A 87 -14.63 -3.17 -15.32
C ILE A 87 -14.68 -2.04 -16.34
N ARG A 88 -14.94 -2.37 -17.61
CA ARG A 88 -14.93 -1.43 -18.73
C ARG A 88 -15.82 -0.19 -18.52
N PRO A 89 -17.08 -0.30 -18.04
CA PRO A 89 -17.93 0.89 -17.83
C PRO A 89 -17.32 1.88 -16.84
N TYR A 90 -16.66 1.38 -15.79
CA TYR A 90 -16.02 2.22 -14.79
C TYR A 90 -14.76 2.87 -15.32
N LEU A 91 -13.94 2.16 -16.11
CA LEU A 91 -12.78 2.76 -16.78
C LEU A 91 -13.20 3.90 -17.71
N GLN A 92 -14.28 3.73 -18.48
CA GLN A 92 -14.80 4.79 -19.36
C GLN A 92 -15.34 5.98 -18.57
N THR A 93 -16.02 5.72 -17.44
CA THR A 93 -16.61 6.77 -16.60
C THR A 93 -15.55 7.57 -15.85
N TYR A 94 -14.51 6.91 -15.33
CA TYR A 94 -13.48 7.50 -14.47
C TYR A 94 -12.15 7.75 -15.19
N ARG A 95 -12.19 8.11 -16.48
CA ARG A 95 -11.02 8.51 -17.30
C ARG A 95 -9.85 7.50 -17.21
N GLY A 96 -10.16 6.23 -17.36
CA GLY A 96 -9.20 5.13 -17.31
C GLY A 96 -8.77 4.73 -15.90
N ALA A 97 -9.46 5.22 -14.85
CA ALA A 97 -9.12 4.99 -13.45
C ALA A 97 -7.67 5.37 -13.10
N VAL A 98 -7.05 6.29 -13.85
CA VAL A 98 -5.69 6.75 -13.59
C VAL A 98 -5.62 7.37 -12.18
N GLY A 99 -4.61 6.98 -11.40
CA GLY A 99 -4.44 7.36 -9.99
C GLY A 99 -5.24 6.49 -9.00
N SER A 100 -6.08 5.58 -9.48
CA SER A 100 -6.73 4.57 -8.64
C SER A 100 -5.71 3.57 -8.13
N ARG A 101 -6.00 2.94 -7.00
CA ARG A 101 -5.11 1.98 -6.36
C ARG A 101 -5.54 0.56 -6.68
N VAL A 102 -4.56 -0.31 -6.88
CA VAL A 102 -4.77 -1.74 -7.09
C VAL A 102 -3.99 -2.50 -6.03
N THR A 103 -4.68 -3.29 -5.22
CA THR A 103 -4.05 -4.23 -4.30
C THR A 103 -4.10 -5.62 -4.91
N MET A 104 -2.94 -6.13 -5.28
CA MET A 104 -2.76 -7.50 -5.74
C MET A 104 -2.51 -8.40 -4.55
N MET A 105 -3.24 -9.53 -4.50
CA MET A 105 -3.14 -10.51 -3.45
C MET A 105 -2.88 -11.90 -4.03
N ILE A 106 -1.96 -12.64 -3.42
CA ILE A 106 -1.84 -14.08 -3.62
C ILE A 106 -2.63 -14.74 -2.50
N VAL A 107 -3.54 -15.62 -2.88
CA VAL A 107 -4.49 -16.27 -1.98
C VAL A 107 -4.35 -17.78 -2.12
N THR A 108 -4.13 -18.47 -1.00
CA THR A 108 -4.25 -19.92 -0.93
C THR A 108 -5.70 -20.30 -0.68
N VAL A 109 -6.24 -21.17 -1.52
CA VAL A 109 -7.60 -21.70 -1.44
C VAL A 109 -7.55 -23.18 -1.08
N ASP A 110 -8.23 -23.56 0.01
CA ASP A 110 -8.45 -24.96 0.34
C ASP A 110 -9.52 -25.55 -0.59
N PRO A 111 -9.27 -26.66 -1.31
CA PRO A 111 -10.22 -27.21 -2.26
C PRO A 111 -11.47 -27.82 -1.60
N THR A 112 -11.39 -28.18 -0.32
CA THR A 112 -12.46 -28.90 0.41
C THR A 112 -13.47 -27.92 0.98
N ASP A 113 -12.98 -26.91 1.70
CA ASP A 113 -13.83 -25.95 2.41
C ASP A 113 -13.87 -24.57 1.74
N LYS A 114 -13.11 -24.36 0.65
CA LYS A 114 -12.94 -23.07 -0.04
C LYS A 114 -12.53 -21.93 0.88
N THR A 115 -11.93 -22.25 2.03
CA THR A 115 -11.36 -21.26 2.92
C THR A 115 -10.17 -20.61 2.26
N THR A 116 -10.13 -19.28 2.31
CA THR A 116 -9.09 -18.48 1.66
C THR A 116 -8.18 -17.85 2.69
N LEU A 117 -6.88 -17.90 2.45
CA LEU A 117 -5.87 -17.20 3.25
C LEU A 117 -5.06 -16.28 2.34
N ILE A 118 -4.90 -15.01 2.73
CA ILE A 118 -4.07 -14.04 2.00
C ILE A 118 -2.62 -14.27 2.42
N ASP A 119 -1.77 -14.62 1.46
CA ASP A 119 -0.38 -14.97 1.69
C ASP A 119 0.59 -13.83 1.42
N PHE A 120 0.25 -13.03 0.41
CA PHE A 120 1.02 -11.90 -0.03
C PHE A 120 0.08 -10.84 -0.55
N SER A 121 0.38 -9.57 -0.26
CA SER A 121 -0.33 -8.43 -0.81
C SER A 121 0.64 -7.32 -1.20
N GLU A 122 0.43 -6.73 -2.37
CA GLU A 122 1.22 -5.61 -2.88
C GLU A 122 0.30 -4.55 -3.50
N MET A 123 0.63 -3.29 -3.28
CA MET A 123 -0.16 -2.15 -3.74
C MET A 123 0.54 -1.48 -4.92
N PHE A 124 -0.25 -1.18 -5.95
CA PHE A 124 0.17 -0.47 -7.16
C PHE A 124 -0.78 0.69 -7.44
N GLU A 125 -0.33 1.63 -8.26
CA GLU A 125 -1.14 2.73 -8.79
C GLU A 125 -1.37 2.53 -10.29
N ILE A 126 -2.59 2.82 -10.76
CA ILE A 126 -2.88 2.80 -12.20
C ILE A 126 -2.26 4.02 -12.86
N VAL A 127 -1.29 3.79 -13.73
CA VAL A 127 -0.60 4.85 -14.50
C VAL A 127 -1.33 5.10 -15.81
N SER A 128 -1.73 4.04 -16.50
CA SER A 128 -2.45 4.11 -17.76
C SER A 128 -3.40 2.93 -17.92
N SER A 129 -4.40 3.08 -18.77
CA SER A 129 -5.26 1.96 -19.15
C SER A 129 -5.74 2.10 -20.59
N SER A 130 -6.01 0.95 -21.20
CA SER A 130 -6.49 0.80 -22.56
C SER A 130 -7.53 -0.32 -22.61
N SER A 131 -8.60 -0.12 -23.36
CA SER A 131 -9.67 -1.12 -23.51
C SER A 131 -10.15 -1.19 -24.96
N PRO A 132 -9.34 -1.78 -25.87
CA PRO A 132 -9.69 -1.84 -27.29
C PRO A 132 -10.97 -2.66 -27.54
N ASP A 133 -11.24 -3.72 -26.77
CA ASP A 133 -12.43 -4.58 -26.92
C ASP A 133 -12.88 -5.20 -25.56
N TYR A 134 -12.84 -6.53 -25.43
CA TYR A 134 -13.08 -7.30 -24.19
C TYR A 134 -11.80 -7.50 -23.37
N ALA A 135 -10.65 -7.15 -23.93
CA ALA A 135 -9.37 -7.12 -23.22
C ALA A 135 -9.16 -5.72 -22.67
N VAL A 136 -9.04 -5.64 -21.35
CA VAL A 136 -8.71 -4.42 -20.61
C VAL A 136 -7.25 -4.53 -20.18
N SER A 137 -6.39 -3.67 -20.70
CA SER A 137 -4.98 -3.59 -20.35
C SER A 137 -4.76 -2.39 -19.44
N ILE A 138 -4.20 -2.62 -18.26
CA ILE A 138 -3.90 -1.61 -17.25
C ILE A 138 -2.41 -1.65 -16.98
N GLU A 139 -1.74 -0.51 -17.08
CA GLU A 139 -0.37 -0.35 -16.64
C GLU A 139 -0.36 0.08 -15.17
N LEU A 140 0.22 -0.78 -14.35
CA LEU A 140 0.41 -0.59 -12.93
C LEU A 140 1.83 -0.08 -12.69
N GLY A 141 1.92 1.13 -12.15
CA GLY A 141 3.16 1.70 -11.66
C GLY A 141 3.39 1.24 -10.23
N ALA A 142 4.60 0.76 -9.95
CA ALA A 142 5.05 0.61 -8.57
C ALA A 142 5.11 1.99 -7.89
N GLU A 143 4.86 2.05 -6.58
CA GLU A 143 5.01 3.28 -5.80
C GLU A 143 6.39 3.88 -6.06
N ASN A 144 6.46 5.12 -6.54
CA ASN A 144 7.75 5.79 -6.74
C ASN A 144 8.32 6.24 -5.38
N PRO A 145 9.38 5.60 -4.86
CA PRO A 145 9.94 5.97 -3.56
C PRO A 145 10.54 7.38 -3.55
N LEU A 146 10.88 7.95 -4.72
CA LEU A 146 11.38 9.33 -4.84
C LEU A 146 10.27 10.38 -4.65
N MET A 147 9.01 10.02 -4.89
CA MET A 147 7.88 10.90 -4.55
C MET A 147 7.54 10.86 -3.05
N ARG A 148 8.04 9.84 -2.33
CA ARG A 148 7.81 9.70 -0.90
C ARG A 148 8.87 10.49 -0.14
N MET A 149 8.45 11.56 0.52
CA MET A 149 9.34 12.34 1.38
C MET A 149 9.77 11.48 2.57
N PHE A 150 11.00 10.95 2.52
CA PHE A 150 11.60 10.21 3.62
C PHE A 150 12.92 10.87 4.05
N PRO A 151 13.12 11.16 5.35
CA PRO A 151 12.15 11.02 6.44
C PRO A 151 11.04 12.09 6.37
N GLY A 152 9.81 11.74 6.74
CA GLY A 152 8.64 12.65 6.67
C GLY A 152 8.69 13.88 7.59
N ARG A 153 9.79 14.06 8.34
CA ARG A 153 10.11 15.25 9.14
C ARG A 153 11.62 15.32 9.35
N THR A 154 12.16 16.52 9.49
CA THR A 154 13.56 16.73 9.83
C THR A 154 13.88 16.13 11.19
N GLN A 155 14.89 15.26 11.25
CA GLN A 155 15.40 14.72 12.51
C GLN A 155 16.61 15.56 12.94
N MET A 156 16.50 16.24 14.07
CA MET A 156 17.61 16.98 14.69
C MET A 156 17.96 16.36 16.03
N ARG A 157 19.24 16.41 16.41
CA ARG A 157 19.73 15.83 17.66
C ARG A 157 19.28 16.63 18.88
N ASP A 158 19.41 17.94 18.78
CA ASP A 158 19.26 18.92 19.87
C ASP A 158 17.92 19.66 19.84
N ARG A 159 17.17 19.56 18.73
CA ARG A 159 15.91 20.28 18.51
C ARG A 159 14.71 19.35 18.29
N CYS A 160 13.59 19.72 18.89
CA CYS A 160 12.29 19.09 18.73
C CYS A 160 11.68 19.49 17.38
N SER A 161 11.27 18.51 16.58
CA SER A 161 10.57 18.73 15.31
C SER A 161 9.07 19.02 15.47
N PHE A 162 8.50 18.81 16.66
CA PHE A 162 7.07 19.00 16.89
C PHE A 162 6.70 20.45 17.13
N ARG A 163 5.56 20.87 16.58
CA ARG A 163 4.93 22.14 16.93
C ARG A 163 4.49 22.08 18.40
N TYR A 164 4.85 23.10 19.18
CA TYR A 164 4.45 23.20 20.59
C TYR A 164 2.92 23.15 20.74
N LYS A 165 2.43 22.39 21.74
CA LYS A 165 1.00 22.10 21.99
C LYS A 165 0.25 21.37 20.86
N SER A 166 0.94 20.85 19.84
CA SER A 166 0.33 19.92 18.87
C SER A 166 0.03 18.57 19.51
N ALA A 167 -0.82 17.76 18.86
CA ALA A 167 -1.13 16.40 19.32
C ALA A 167 0.12 15.53 19.54
N CYS A 168 1.13 15.67 18.67
CA CYS A 168 2.39 14.94 18.79
C CYS A 168 3.25 15.43 19.97
N CYS A 169 3.26 16.75 20.23
CA CYS A 169 3.92 17.32 21.40
C CYS A 169 3.21 16.90 22.69
N GLY A 170 1.88 16.97 22.73
CA GLY A 170 1.05 16.53 23.86
C GLY A 170 1.10 17.42 25.11
N TYR A 171 1.90 18.49 25.12
CA TYR A 171 1.95 19.40 26.26
C TYR A 171 0.69 20.28 26.35
N SER A 172 0.00 20.21 27.48
CA SER A 172 -1.25 20.95 27.76
C SER A 172 -1.14 21.95 28.91
N GLY A 173 0.05 22.19 29.46
CA GLY A 173 0.25 23.10 30.60
C GLY A 173 0.25 24.59 30.25
N ASP A 174 0.43 25.40 31.29
CA ASP A 174 0.23 26.86 31.25
C ASP A 174 1.38 27.63 30.60
N LEU A 175 2.58 27.04 30.52
CA LEU A 175 3.74 27.70 29.92
C LEU A 175 3.43 28.17 28.47
N PRO A 176 3.71 29.44 28.14
CA PRO A 176 3.26 30.04 26.88
C PRO A 176 4.12 29.67 25.67
N SER A 177 5.38 29.30 25.88
CA SER A 177 6.35 29.01 24.81
C SER A 177 7.27 27.85 25.19
N CYS A 178 7.97 27.30 24.20
CA CYS A 178 9.00 26.28 24.36
C CYS A 178 10.18 26.61 23.45
N ASP A 179 11.41 26.38 23.90
CA ASP A 179 12.65 26.62 23.14
C ASP A 179 12.99 25.46 22.17
N LEU A 180 12.15 24.43 22.13
CA LEU A 180 12.29 23.21 21.33
C LEU A 180 13.56 22.40 21.65
N THR A 181 14.16 22.55 22.83
CA THR A 181 15.30 21.73 23.27
C THR A 181 14.85 20.63 24.22
N LEU A 182 15.69 19.62 24.45
CA LEU A 182 15.41 18.60 25.47
C LEU A 182 15.68 19.13 26.88
N THR A 183 16.86 19.75 27.08
CA THR A 183 17.41 20.12 28.39
C THR A 183 17.69 21.62 28.57
N GLY A 184 17.29 22.48 27.64
CA GLY A 184 17.40 23.93 27.81
C GLY A 184 16.46 24.47 28.88
N ASP A 185 16.65 25.74 29.23
CA ASP A 185 15.93 26.42 30.31
C ASP A 185 14.40 26.40 30.13
N ASN A 186 13.93 26.37 28.88
CA ASN A 186 12.50 26.27 28.53
C ASN A 186 12.24 25.10 27.57
N GLY A 187 12.97 23.99 27.78
CA GLY A 187 12.92 22.77 26.98
C GLY A 187 11.97 21.71 27.53
N CYS A 188 11.83 20.59 26.82
CA CYS A 188 10.86 19.54 27.14
C CYS A 188 10.97 19.01 28.58
N ARG A 189 12.17 18.98 29.17
CA ARG A 189 12.33 18.60 30.59
C ARG A 189 11.77 19.65 31.56
N ALA A 190 11.89 20.94 31.26
CA ALA A 190 11.27 22.02 32.05
C ALA A 190 9.72 21.94 31.99
N HIS A 191 9.20 21.47 30.85
CA HIS A 191 7.79 21.18 30.62
C HIS A 191 7.34 19.78 31.11
N GLN A 192 8.22 18.99 31.73
CA GLN A 192 7.97 17.60 32.15
C GLN A 192 7.39 16.70 31.03
N ASN A 193 7.87 16.92 29.80
CA ASN A 193 7.37 16.29 28.57
C ASN A 193 8.49 15.63 27.76
N GLU A 194 9.56 15.17 28.42
CA GLU A 194 10.70 14.50 27.77
C GLU A 194 10.33 13.23 27.00
N SER A 195 9.29 12.51 27.43
CA SER A 195 8.83 11.27 26.80
C SER A 195 8.25 11.49 25.40
N ARG A 196 7.82 12.72 25.10
CA ARG A 196 7.28 13.14 23.79
C ARG A 196 8.22 14.08 23.05
N PHE A 197 9.51 14.10 23.39
CA PHE A 197 10.49 14.90 22.67
C PHE A 197 10.58 14.44 21.19
N GLY A 198 10.42 15.39 20.28
CA GLY A 198 10.38 15.12 18.83
C GLY A 198 11.73 15.14 18.13
N GLY A 199 12.83 15.24 18.86
CA GLY A 199 14.19 15.12 18.33
C GLY A 199 14.73 13.70 18.44
N ALA A 200 15.89 13.46 17.82
CA ALA A 200 16.55 12.16 17.77
C ALA A 200 17.96 12.26 18.41
N PRO A 201 18.07 12.25 19.76
CA PRO A 201 19.32 12.48 20.47
C PRO A 201 20.38 11.38 20.22
N SER A 202 19.97 10.22 19.72
CA SER A 202 20.82 9.09 19.34
C SER A 202 21.50 9.25 17.97
N ILE A 203 21.15 10.28 17.18
CA ILE A 203 21.87 10.57 15.93
C ILE A 203 23.27 11.07 16.28
N THR A 204 24.25 10.19 16.13
CA THR A 204 25.68 10.54 16.22
C THR A 204 26.14 11.10 14.88
N VAL A 205 26.71 12.31 14.90
CA VAL A 205 27.47 12.83 13.76
C VAL A 205 28.81 12.10 13.77
N ALA A 206 29.18 11.44 12.67
CA ALA A 206 30.57 11.03 12.48
C ALA A 206 31.42 12.30 12.48
N VAL A 207 32.13 12.55 13.58
CA VAL A 207 33.13 13.62 13.63
C VAL A 207 34.23 13.18 12.69
N LEU A 208 34.25 13.73 11.47
CA LEU A 208 35.42 13.67 10.62
C LEU A 208 36.46 14.56 11.28
N SER A 209 37.28 13.94 12.13
CA SER A 209 38.53 14.49 12.65
C SER A 209 39.58 14.58 11.56
#